data_AF-A0AB37U9W1-F1
#
_entry.id   AF-A0AB37U9W1-F1
#
_cell.length_a   1.000
_cell.length_b   1.000
_cell.length_c   1.000
_cell.angle_alpha   90.00
_cell.angle_beta   90.00
_cell.angle_gamma   90.00
#
_symmetry.space_group_name_H-M   'P 1'
#
loop_
_entity.id
_entity.type
_entity.pdbx_description
1 polymer ?
#
loop_
_entity_poly.entity_id
_entity_poly.type
_entity_poly.pdbx_seq_one_letter_code
_entity_poly.pdbx_strand_id
1 'polypeptide(L)' 'MTNPGELDPLIRELIYIAVSVTNGCEYCIASHTSAAYAKGMSDNMFGELMVIVATANTTNRLANGYRIPVDERFKT' A
#
# COMPACT_ATOMS: atom_id res chain seq x y z
N MET A 1 -0.20 -16.79 5.83
CA MET A 1 0.56 -16.63 4.56
C MET A 1 1.94 -17.28 4.69
N THR A 2 1.99 -18.58 4.97
CA THR A 2 3.23 -19.30 5.31
C THR A 2 3.87 -20.03 4.13
N ASN A 3 3.28 -19.95 2.92
CA ASN A 3 3.87 -20.57 1.74
C ASN A 3 4.94 -19.66 1.12
N PRO A 4 6.05 -20.23 0.60
CA PRO A 4 7.00 -19.50 -0.21
C PRO A 4 6.28 -19.03 -1.48
N GLY A 5 6.17 -17.71 -1.61
CA GLY A 5 5.72 -17.03 -2.82
C GLY A 5 6.83 -16.13 -3.31
N GLU A 6 6.73 -15.64 -4.54
CA GLU A 6 7.76 -14.82 -5.18
C GLU A 6 7.96 -13.46 -4.48
N LEU A 7 6.95 -13.00 -3.75
CA LEU A 7 7.04 -11.77 -2.96
C LEU A 7 7.65 -12.03 -1.58
N ASP A 8 8.68 -11.26 -1.27
CA ASP A 8 9.28 -11.18 0.04
C ASP A 8 8.21 -11.00 1.15
N PRO A 9 8.31 -11.70 2.29
CA PRO A 9 7.34 -11.60 3.38
C PRO A 9 7.06 -10.19 3.89
N LEU A 10 8.05 -9.30 3.94
CA LEU A 10 7.88 -7.92 4.37
C LEU A 10 7.12 -7.13 3.30
N ILE A 11 7.48 -7.29 2.02
CA ILE A 11 6.78 -6.63 0.91
C ILE A 11 5.28 -6.95 0.92
N ARG A 12 4.91 -8.20 1.21
CA ARG A 12 3.50 -8.59 1.35
C ARG A 12 2.78 -7.79 2.45
N GLU A 13 3.40 -7.58 3.60
CA GLU A 13 2.79 -6.79 4.67
C GLU A 13 2.69 -5.31 4.32
N LEU A 14 3.70 -4.73 3.64
CA LEU A 14 3.64 -3.34 3.20
C LEU A 14 2.46 -3.09 2.24
N ILE A 15 2.23 -4.03 1.31
CA ILE A 15 1.06 -4.00 0.41
C ILE A 15 -0.24 -4.10 1.23
N TYR A 16 -0.31 -5.01 2.19
CA TYR A 16 -1.49 -5.16 3.05
C TYR A 16 -1.79 -3.90 3.85
N ILE A 17 -0.77 -3.27 4.43
CA ILE A 17 -0.91 -2.01 5.16
C ILE A 17 -1.43 -0.91 4.22
N ALA A 18 -0.84 -0.76 3.03
CA ALA A 18 -1.26 0.27 2.07
C ALA A 18 -2.76 0.17 1.70
N VAL A 19 -3.24 -1.05 1.43
CA VAL A 19 -4.65 -1.31 1.13
C VAL A 19 -5.52 -1.09 2.37
N SER A 20 -5.08 -1.57 3.54
CA SER A 20 -5.83 -1.47 4.80
C SER A 20 -6.04 -0.03 5.25
N VAL A 21 -4.99 0.81 5.14
CA VAL A 21 -5.06 2.25 5.43
C VAL A 21 -6.01 2.94 4.46
N THR A 22 -5.90 2.63 3.17
CA THR A 22 -6.79 3.21 2.14
C THR A 22 -8.25 2.85 2.37
N ASN A 23 -8.53 1.64 2.85
CA ASN A 23 -9.88 1.15 3.12
C ASN A 23 -10.38 1.47 4.54
N GLY A 24 -9.53 2.04 5.41
CA GLY A 24 -9.90 2.37 6.79
C GLY A 24 -10.16 1.14 7.69
N CYS A 25 -9.53 -0.01 7.43
CA CYS A 25 -9.71 -1.19 8.29
C CYS A 25 -8.78 -1.15 9.51
N GLU A 26 -9.26 -0.67 10.67
CA GLU A 26 -8.47 -0.55 11.91
C GLU A 26 -7.78 -1.87 12.32
N TYR A 27 -8.53 -2.97 12.36
CA TYR A 27 -7.99 -4.28 12.73
C TYR A 27 -6.88 -4.73 11.76
N CYS A 28 -7.07 -4.52 10.46
CA CYS A 28 -6.11 -4.90 9.44
C CYS A 28 -4.84 -4.03 9.56
N ILE A 29 -4.99 -2.72 9.76
CA ILE A 29 -3.87 -1.80 9.97
C ILE A 29 -3.03 -2.28 11.17
N ALA A 30 -3.66 -2.54 12.31
CA ALA A 30 -2.94 -2.97 13.52
C ALA A 30 -2.23 -4.32 13.32
N SER A 31 -2.94 -5.33 12.82
CA SER A 31 -2.40 -6.68 12.68
C SER A 31 -1.28 -6.78 11.65
N HIS A 32 -1.43 -6.15 10.49
CA HIS A 32 -0.40 -6.15 9.44
C HIS A 32 0.79 -5.24 9.77
N THR A 33 0.57 -4.12 10.46
CA THR A 33 1.69 -3.26 10.95
C THR A 33 2.56 -4.02 11.94
N SER A 34 1.96 -4.73 12.90
CA SER A 34 2.69 -5.59 13.84
C SER A 34 3.48 -6.68 13.12
N ALA A 35 2.86 -7.35 12.15
CA ALA A 35 3.52 -8.38 11.34
C ALA A 35 4.68 -7.82 10.48
N ALA A 36 4.56 -6.60 9.97
CA ALA A 36 5.62 -5.94 9.19
C ALA A 36 6.84 -5.61 10.06
N TYR A 37 6.65 -5.07 11.27
CA TYR A 37 7.75 -4.85 12.21
C TYR A 37 8.47 -6.14 12.56
N ALA A 38 7.73 -7.23 12.81
CA ALA A 38 8.32 -8.55 13.04
C ALA A 38 9.14 -9.09 11.85
N LYS A 39 8.94 -8.55 10.65
CA LYS A 39 9.64 -8.92 9.41
C LYS A 39 10.70 -7.89 8.98
N GLY A 40 11.02 -6.92 9.84
CA GLY A 40 12.11 -5.97 9.59
C GLY A 40 11.70 -4.62 9.02
N MET A 41 10.41 -4.26 9.05
CA MET A 41 10.01 -2.87 8.79
C MET A 41 10.66 -1.94 9.83
N SER A 42 11.26 -0.86 9.36
CA SER A 42 11.72 0.24 10.23
C SER A 42 10.71 1.38 10.28
N ASP A 43 10.83 2.25 11.29
CA ASP A 43 9.99 3.45 11.40
C ASP A 43 10.11 4.35 10.15
N ASN A 44 11.32 4.44 9.57
CA ASN A 44 11.54 5.19 8.32
C ASN A 44 10.77 4.57 7.15
N MET A 45 10.78 3.24 7.02
CA MET A 45 9.99 2.54 6.00
C MET A 45 8.49 2.76 6.20
N PHE A 46 8.01 2.72 7.44
CA PHE A 46 6.61 2.98 7.74
C PHE A 46 6.21 4.42 7.38
N GLY A 47 7.05 5.41 7.71
CA GLY A 47 6.85 6.81 7.33
C GLY A 47 6.79 6.98 5.80
N GLU A 48 7.73 6.40 5.06
CA GLU A 48 7.75 6.42 3.60
C GLU A 48 6.50 5.76 3.00
N LEU A 49 6.09 4.61 3.55
CA LEU A 49 4.86 3.93 3.14
C LEU A 49 3.63 4.84 3.31
N MET A 50 3.52 5.55 4.44
CA MET A 50 2.40 6.48 4.67
C MET A 50 2.40 7.65 3.69
N VAL A 51 3.57 8.18 3.31
CA VAL A 51 3.69 9.22 2.28
C VAL A 51 3.21 8.70 0.92
N ILE A 52 3.62 7.48 0.54
CA ILE A 52 3.17 6.85 -0.71
C ILE A 52 1.66 6.65 -0.70
N VAL A 53 1.10 6.11 0.39
CA VAL A 53 -0.35 5.88 0.55
C VAL A 53 -1.13 7.19 0.46
N ALA A 54 -0.69 8.25 1.14
CA ALA A 54 -1.33 9.55 1.10
C ALA A 54 -1.29 10.17 -0.31
N THR A 55 -0.13 10.09 -0.97
CA THR A 55 0.07 10.60 -2.33
C THR A 55 -0.82 9.86 -3.32
N ALA A 56 -0.78 8.52 -3.33
CA ALA A 56 -1.61 7.69 -4.20
C ALA A 56 -3.10 7.94 -3.96
N ASN A 57 -3.54 8.04 -2.70
CA ASN A 57 -4.92 8.34 -2.39
C ASN A 57 -5.38 9.71 -2.91
N THR A 58 -4.51 10.72 -2.85
CA THR A 58 -4.79 12.06 -3.36
C THR A 58 -4.85 12.08 -4.88
N THR A 59 -3.82 11.56 -5.55
CA THR A 59 -3.73 11.58 -7.02
C THR A 59 -4.81 10.72 -7.66
N ASN A 60 -5.13 9.56 -7.09
CA ASN A 60 -6.24 8.72 -7.56
C ASN A 60 -7.57 9.46 -7.50
N ARG A 61 -7.86 10.16 -6.39
CA ARG A 61 -9.11 10.93 -6.24
C ARG A 61 -9.20 12.08 -7.23
N LEU A 62 -8.09 12.78 -7.48
CA LEU A 62 -8.03 13.85 -8.48
C LEU A 62 -8.24 13.29 -9.90
N ALA A 63 -7.49 12.25 -10.27
CA ALA A 63 -7.60 11.65 -11.61
C ALA A 63 -9.01 11.13 -11.90
N ASN A 64 -9.62 10.45 -10.92
CA ASN A 64 -10.99 9.96 -11.03
C ASN A 64 -12.00 11.11 -11.09
N GLY A 65 -11.85 12.13 -10.24
CA GLY A 65 -12.75 13.30 -10.20
C GLY A 65 -12.75 14.10 -11.49
N TYR A 66 -11.56 14.34 -12.07
CA TYR A 66 -11.40 15.03 -13.36
C TYR A 66 -11.67 14.14 -14.58
N ARG A 67 -11.88 12.83 -14.37
CA ARG A 67 -12.07 11.84 -15.43
C ARG A 67 -10.95 11.87 -16.47
N ILE A 68 -9.71 11.88 -16.00
CA ILE A 68 -8.53 11.90 -16.87
C ILE A 68 -8.53 10.62 -17.75
N PRO A 69 -8.49 10.75 -19.09
CA PRO A 69 -8.44 9.58 -19.97
C PRO A 69 -7.07 8.88 -19.85
N VAL A 70 -7.05 7.56 -20.06
CA VAL A 70 -5.80 6.81 -20.20
C VAL A 70 -5.11 7.19 -21.51
N ASP A 71 -3.85 7.61 -21.43
CA ASP A 71 -3.04 7.93 -22.61
C ASP A 71 -2.91 6.73 -23.56
N GLU A 72 -2.94 6.97 -24.87
CA GLU A 72 -2.87 5.90 -25.89
C GLU A 72 -1.64 5.00 -25.73
N ARG A 73 -0.49 5.55 -25.32
CA ARG A 73 0.74 4.77 -25.11
C ARG A 73 0.62 3.68 -24.02
N PHE A 74 -0.40 3.76 -23.15
CA PHE A 74 -0.64 2.82 -22.07
C PHE A 74 -1.79 1.85 -22.37
N LYS A 75 -2.50 2.01 -23.50
CA LYS A 75 -3.53 1.06 -23.92
C LYS A 75 -2.86 -0.14 -24.58
N THR A 76 -3.17 -1.33 -24.07
CA THR A 76 -2.74 -2.63 -24.61
C THR A 76 -3.75 -3.19 -25.57
#